data_AF-A0A7V6T8Q7-F1
#
_entry.id   AF-A0A7V6T8Q7-F1
#
_cell.length_a   1.000
_cell.length_b   1.000
_cell.length_c   1.000
_cell.angle_alpha   90.00
_cell.angle_beta   90.00
_cell.angle_gamma   90.00
#
_symmetry.space_group_name_H-M   'P 1'
#
loop_
_entity.id
_entity.type
_entity.pdbx_description
1 polymer ?
#
loop_
_entity_poly.entity_id
_entity_poly.type
_entity_poly.pdbx_seq_one_letter_code
_entity_poly.pdbx_strand_id
1 'polypeptide(L)'
;MRKGIYRFVIVSLVTVLFLAAIAFASNNVDAASTGGWHLIETKYHISSSDVTIKGAIKSRVMGTTEGYLLDTYTAEGSEGDMTFTHSRVYNNGDPVAHITHQVVWDTPSAYLAPNQKTGFNLEAKTVSSNGWSQPAVYANFDAGDINPGSVTSSYIEFDAKEGETSIREIRDRKAYLESRKEIPEGRPGDKKRIILNLGHRYGYTYTYEWKEGVPPTDTTSTAPTAPTGSGAEAFESGSRIMWQPATGLGYRLFRSTSQSSLGISVTDFFITSTSYADVNVEPNTTYYYTVKPVLAEARPLEGIEEKLGSAIAAFTVKTGSVVYKPGSFKHFIMLKLESPYMSVDGISQEVDPGRGTAPVIIAGRTMVPIRAVVEAMGGTVDWDQSTQKITLKARGNTVVMWLGKTDITVNGVSKKMDIAPTTKNSRTFVPVRFAAENLSCKVDWINSTQEAVIVYEE
;
A
#
# COMPACT_ATOMS: atom_id res chain seq x y z
N MET A 1 -78.31 25.17 -42.68
CA MET A 1 -79.48 24.44 -43.20
C MET A 1 -79.34 22.97 -42.84
N ARG A 2 -80.39 22.39 -42.24
CA ARG A 2 -80.68 20.94 -42.01
C ARG A 2 -79.78 20.20 -40.99
N LYS A 3 -80.32 19.91 -39.80
CA LYS A 3 -81.03 18.66 -39.38
C LYS A 3 -80.02 17.49 -39.30
N GLY A 4 -79.62 16.94 -38.16
CA GLY A 4 -80.41 16.54 -36.98
C GLY A 4 -81.07 15.19 -37.25
N ILE A 5 -80.62 14.11 -36.62
CA ILE A 5 -81.39 12.89 -36.30
C ILE A 5 -80.72 12.19 -35.09
N TYR A 6 -81.55 11.95 -34.07
CA TYR A 6 -81.36 11.18 -32.85
C TYR A 6 -81.68 9.68 -33.07
N ARG A 7 -81.07 8.79 -32.26
CA ARG A 7 -81.63 7.54 -31.66
C ARG A 7 -80.51 6.89 -30.82
N PHE A 8 -80.46 6.96 -29.49
CA PHE A 8 -81.24 6.33 -28.40
C PHE A 8 -81.19 4.78 -28.35
N VAL A 9 -80.63 4.27 -27.23
CA VAL A 9 -81.08 3.11 -26.39
C VAL A 9 -80.03 2.02 -26.07
N ILE A 10 -79.58 2.05 -24.79
CA ILE A 10 -79.36 0.95 -23.79
C ILE A 10 -78.25 -0.08 -24.07
N VAL A 11 -77.06 0.05 -23.44
CA VAL A 11 -76.63 -0.47 -22.11
C VAL A 11 -76.61 -2.01 -21.99
N SER A 12 -75.41 -2.57 -22.03
CA SER A 12 -75.00 -3.68 -21.15
C SER A 12 -73.51 -3.54 -20.86
N LEU A 13 -73.21 -3.29 -19.59
CA LEU A 13 -71.90 -3.04 -19.02
C LEU A 13 -71.19 -4.38 -18.80
N VAL A 14 -70.09 -4.62 -19.51
CA VAL A 14 -69.07 -5.63 -19.11
C VAL A 14 -67.72 -4.94 -19.19
N THR A 15 -67.18 -4.58 -18.03
CA THR A 15 -65.86 -3.97 -17.89
C THR A 15 -64.82 -5.09 -17.90
N VAL A 16 -64.02 -5.20 -18.97
CA VAL A 16 -62.74 -5.91 -18.96
C VAL A 16 -61.65 -4.88 -19.15
N LEU A 17 -60.85 -4.67 -18.10
CA LEU A 17 -59.69 -3.80 -18.09
C LEU A 17 -58.56 -4.50 -18.86
N PHE A 18 -58.14 -3.95 -19.99
CA PHE A 18 -56.92 -4.36 -20.68
C PHE A 18 -55.75 -3.47 -20.22
N LEU A 19 -54.71 -4.10 -19.67
CA LEU A 19 -53.41 -3.48 -19.43
C LEU A 19 -52.78 -3.08 -20.78
N ALA A 20 -52.50 -1.79 -20.96
CA ALA A 20 -51.61 -1.32 -22.01
C ALA A 20 -50.20 -1.14 -21.43
N ALA A 21 -49.27 -2.00 -21.84
CA ALA A 21 -47.84 -1.83 -21.58
C ALA A 21 -47.31 -0.72 -22.49
N ILE A 22 -46.84 0.39 -21.89
CA ILE A 22 -46.09 1.43 -22.60
C ILE A 22 -44.65 0.95 -22.69
N ALA A 23 -44.24 0.56 -23.90
CA ALA A 23 -42.83 0.36 -24.24
C ALA A 23 -42.16 1.74 -24.35
N PHE A 24 -41.35 2.11 -23.37
CA PHE A 24 -40.38 3.18 -23.54
C PHE A 24 -39.18 2.59 -24.29
N ALA A 25 -38.93 3.11 -25.48
CA ALA A 25 -37.70 2.89 -26.21
C ALA A 25 -36.52 3.36 -25.36
N SER A 26 -35.63 2.44 -24.98
CA SER A 26 -34.35 2.79 -24.41
C SER A 26 -33.53 3.49 -25.50
N ASN A 27 -33.18 4.76 -25.26
CA ASN A 27 -32.05 5.36 -25.96
C ASN A 27 -30.83 4.48 -25.66
N ASN A 28 -30.40 3.69 -26.64
CA ASN A 28 -29.06 3.11 -26.65
C ASN A 28 -28.08 4.27 -26.71
N VAL A 29 -27.70 4.77 -25.54
CA VAL A 29 -26.36 5.33 -25.38
C VAL A 29 -25.45 4.13 -25.52
N ASP A 30 -24.69 4.05 -26.59
CA ASP A 30 -23.64 3.06 -26.76
C ASP A 30 -22.84 3.03 -25.46
N ALA A 31 -22.93 1.92 -24.72
CA ALA A 31 -22.10 1.69 -23.55
C ALA A 31 -20.67 1.66 -24.07
N ALA A 32 -19.92 2.76 -23.89
CA ALA A 32 -18.51 2.80 -24.20
C ALA A 32 -17.86 1.57 -23.55
N SER A 33 -17.29 0.70 -24.37
CA SER A 33 -16.58 -0.48 -23.90
C SER A 33 -15.41 -0.02 -23.04
N THR A 34 -15.54 -0.08 -21.71
CA THR A 34 -14.44 0.27 -20.81
C THR A 34 -13.43 -0.87 -20.80
N GLY A 35 -12.54 -0.91 -21.79
CA GLY A 35 -11.40 -1.84 -21.79
C GLY A 35 -10.32 -1.44 -20.79
N GLY A 36 -9.33 -2.30 -20.59
CA GLY A 36 -8.17 -2.00 -19.75
C GLY A 36 -6.98 -2.90 -20.02
N TRP A 37 -5.86 -2.61 -19.36
CA TRP A 37 -4.61 -3.35 -19.50
C TRP A 37 -4.54 -4.47 -18.46
N HIS A 38 -4.47 -5.72 -18.90
CA HIS A 38 -4.39 -6.88 -18.02
C HIS A 38 -2.99 -7.47 -18.02
N LEU A 39 -2.39 -7.67 -16.85
CA LEU A 39 -1.10 -8.33 -16.70
C LEU A 39 -1.22 -9.77 -17.21
N ILE A 40 -0.36 -10.13 -18.16
CA ILE A 40 -0.32 -11.46 -18.77
C ILE A 40 1.00 -12.18 -18.50
N GLU A 41 2.05 -11.46 -18.13
CA GLU A 41 3.38 -12.04 -17.92
C GLU A 41 4.24 -11.17 -17.00
N THR A 42 4.90 -11.80 -16.05
CA THR A 42 5.98 -11.20 -15.26
C THR A 42 7.28 -11.94 -15.54
N LYS A 43 8.35 -11.20 -15.84
CA LYS A 43 9.67 -11.77 -16.14
C LYS A 43 10.79 -10.97 -15.49
N TYR A 44 11.64 -11.67 -14.75
CA TYR A 44 12.97 -11.19 -14.44
C TYR A 44 13.78 -11.01 -15.74
N HIS A 45 14.56 -9.94 -15.81
CA HIS A 45 15.42 -9.69 -16.95
C HIS A 45 16.78 -9.12 -16.53
N ILE A 46 17.73 -9.32 -17.42
CA ILE A 46 19.02 -8.64 -17.46
C ILE A 46 19.06 -7.90 -18.79
N SER A 47 19.37 -6.61 -18.80
CA SER A 47 19.34 -5.80 -20.04
C SER A 47 20.27 -6.38 -21.14
N SER A 48 19.81 -6.35 -22.39
CA SER A 48 20.49 -6.98 -23.54
C SER A 48 21.77 -6.26 -24.01
N SER A 49 22.08 -5.07 -23.48
CA SER A 49 23.35 -4.36 -23.71
C SER A 49 24.53 -4.91 -22.88
N ASP A 50 24.40 -6.14 -22.41
CA ASP A 50 25.31 -6.75 -21.45
C ASP A 50 26.04 -7.97 -22.00
N VAL A 51 27.35 -8.02 -21.75
CA VAL A 51 28.29 -9.08 -22.14
C VAL A 51 28.68 -9.96 -20.95
N THR A 52 28.06 -9.75 -19.77
CA THR A 52 28.69 -10.09 -18.47
C THR A 52 27.97 -11.15 -17.67
N ILE A 53 27.27 -12.05 -18.36
CA ILE A 53 26.80 -13.32 -17.79
C ILE A 53 27.96 -14.35 -17.78
N LYS A 54 29.13 -13.98 -17.21
CA LYS A 54 30.29 -14.87 -17.00
C LYS A 54 31.08 -14.53 -15.71
N GLY A 55 30.39 -14.18 -14.63
CA GLY A 55 30.99 -14.04 -13.30
C GLY A 55 31.73 -12.72 -13.06
N ALA A 56 32.71 -12.35 -13.90
CA ALA A 56 33.53 -11.16 -13.68
C ALA A 56 33.93 -10.42 -14.97
N ILE A 57 33.84 -9.09 -14.95
CA ILE A 57 34.23 -8.18 -16.04
C ILE A 57 35.66 -7.70 -15.80
N LYS A 58 36.55 -7.87 -16.79
CA LYS A 58 37.89 -7.28 -16.77
C LYS A 58 37.86 -5.88 -17.40
N SER A 59 38.18 -4.88 -16.59
CA SER A 59 38.36 -3.50 -17.06
C SER A 59 39.84 -3.11 -16.94
N ARG A 60 40.46 -2.62 -18.03
CA ARG A 60 41.87 -2.17 -17.97
C ARG A 60 41.99 -0.95 -17.05
N VAL A 61 43.00 -0.92 -16.17
CA VAL A 61 43.32 0.26 -15.38
C VAL A 61 43.82 1.37 -16.31
N MET A 62 43.14 2.51 -16.36
CA MET A 62 43.61 3.65 -17.16
C MET A 62 44.98 4.10 -16.65
N GLY A 63 45.96 4.20 -17.55
CA GLY A 63 47.30 4.73 -17.25
C GLY A 63 48.38 3.69 -16.92
N THR A 64 48.09 2.38 -16.97
CA THR A 64 49.10 1.33 -16.77
C THR A 64 49.15 0.32 -17.91
N THR A 65 50.32 -0.27 -18.13
CA THR A 65 50.57 -1.28 -19.18
C THR A 65 50.19 -2.70 -18.72
N GLU A 66 50.14 -2.95 -17.40
CA GLU A 66 49.97 -4.30 -16.81
C GLU A 66 49.04 -4.35 -15.57
N GLY A 67 47.87 -3.71 -15.61
CA GLY A 67 46.85 -3.84 -14.55
C GLY A 67 45.42 -3.88 -15.08
N TYR A 68 44.59 -4.79 -14.56
CA TYR A 68 43.14 -4.77 -14.77
C TYR A 68 42.40 -4.85 -13.42
N LEU A 69 41.26 -4.17 -13.39
CA LEU A 69 40.24 -4.27 -12.34
C LEU A 69 39.27 -5.39 -12.71
N LEU A 70 38.81 -6.10 -11.70
CA LEU A 70 37.82 -7.15 -11.84
C LEU A 70 36.54 -6.73 -11.13
N ASP A 71 35.47 -6.53 -11.90
CA ASP A 71 34.13 -6.28 -11.38
C ASP A 71 33.34 -7.59 -11.30
N THR A 72 32.77 -7.88 -10.14
CA THR A 72 31.89 -9.03 -9.89
C THR A 72 30.51 -8.53 -9.50
N TYR A 73 29.47 -9.10 -10.10
CA TYR A 73 28.07 -8.78 -9.80
C TYR A 73 27.34 -10.04 -9.37
N THR A 74 26.63 -9.96 -8.26
CA THR A 74 25.69 -11.00 -7.82
C THR A 74 24.33 -10.37 -7.56
N ALA A 75 23.29 -11.15 -7.85
CA ALA A 75 21.91 -10.82 -7.55
C ALA A 75 21.26 -12.06 -6.94
N GLU A 76 20.56 -11.88 -5.83
CA GLU A 76 19.82 -12.92 -5.13
C GLU A 76 18.46 -12.39 -4.68
N GLY A 77 17.53 -13.30 -4.41
CA GLY A 77 16.14 -12.96 -4.10
C GLY A 77 15.17 -13.34 -5.21
N SER A 78 13.98 -12.75 -5.17
CA SER A 78 12.86 -13.08 -6.05
C SER A 78 12.05 -11.82 -6.39
N GLU A 79 10.96 -11.97 -7.13
CA GLU A 79 10.10 -10.83 -7.43
C GLU A 79 9.60 -10.17 -6.14
N GLY A 80 9.77 -8.84 -6.04
CA GLY A 80 9.35 -8.04 -4.89
C GLY A 80 10.43 -7.85 -3.82
N ASP A 81 11.51 -8.63 -3.83
CA ASP A 81 12.66 -8.44 -2.94
C ASP A 81 13.94 -9.02 -3.56
N MET A 82 14.86 -8.12 -3.92
CA MET A 82 16.14 -8.47 -4.52
C MET A 82 17.29 -7.79 -3.78
N THR A 83 18.34 -8.55 -3.51
CA THR A 83 19.61 -8.04 -3.02
C THR A 83 20.67 -8.15 -4.12
N PHE A 84 21.42 -7.07 -4.31
CA PHE A 84 22.46 -6.98 -5.31
C PHE A 84 23.78 -6.67 -4.63
N THR A 85 24.84 -7.34 -5.06
CA THR A 85 26.21 -6.98 -4.68
C THR A 85 27.04 -6.69 -5.92
N HIS A 86 27.70 -5.54 -5.93
CA HIS A 86 28.73 -5.20 -6.90
C HIS A 86 30.04 -4.99 -6.14
N SER A 87 31.05 -5.77 -6.48
CA SER A 87 32.38 -5.69 -5.89
C SER A 87 33.43 -5.48 -6.97
N ARG A 88 34.47 -4.70 -6.65
CA ARG A 88 35.65 -4.50 -7.48
C ARG A 88 36.91 -4.80 -6.72
N VAL A 89 37.77 -5.57 -7.35
CA VAL A 89 39.09 -5.93 -6.84
C VAL A 89 40.17 -5.61 -7.87
N TYR A 90 41.40 -5.43 -7.41
CA TYR A 90 42.58 -5.48 -8.26
C TYR A 90 42.85 -6.92 -8.72
N ASN A 91 43.72 -7.10 -9.71
CA ASN A 91 44.10 -8.43 -10.21
C ASN A 91 44.75 -9.34 -9.13
N ASN A 92 45.34 -8.76 -8.09
CA ASN A 92 45.90 -9.52 -6.96
C ASN A 92 44.84 -9.90 -5.90
N GLY A 93 43.57 -9.53 -6.10
CA GLY A 93 42.46 -9.81 -5.19
C GLY A 93 42.19 -8.73 -4.14
N ASP A 94 43.02 -7.69 -4.06
CA ASP A 94 42.83 -6.61 -3.08
C ASP A 94 41.53 -5.82 -3.36
N PRO A 95 40.69 -5.55 -2.35
CA PRO A 95 39.43 -4.84 -2.52
C PRO A 95 39.65 -3.38 -2.90
N VAL A 96 38.88 -2.90 -3.88
CA VAL A 96 38.86 -1.51 -4.32
C VAL A 96 37.60 -0.81 -3.83
N ALA A 97 36.45 -1.42 -4.10
CA ALA A 97 35.15 -0.91 -3.72
C ALA A 97 34.12 -2.05 -3.76
N HIS A 98 33.05 -1.89 -3.01
CA HIS A 98 31.92 -2.79 -2.95
C HIS A 98 30.67 -2.01 -2.59
N ILE A 99 29.54 -2.52 -3.03
CA ILE A 99 28.23 -2.14 -2.54
C ILE A 99 27.33 -3.35 -2.54
N THR A 100 26.58 -3.50 -1.45
CA THR A 100 25.42 -4.38 -1.37
C THR A 100 24.22 -3.51 -1.10
N HIS A 101 23.19 -3.59 -1.95
CA HIS A 101 21.93 -2.89 -1.75
C HIS A 101 20.75 -3.84 -1.95
N GLN A 102 19.68 -3.58 -1.23
CA GLN A 102 18.43 -4.33 -1.30
C GLN A 102 17.36 -3.42 -1.88
N VAL A 103 16.55 -3.95 -2.79
CA VAL A 103 15.37 -3.28 -3.33
C VAL A 103 14.16 -4.17 -3.10
N VAL A 104 13.20 -3.65 -2.34
CA VAL A 104 11.91 -4.28 -2.07
C VAL A 104 10.84 -3.47 -2.80
N TRP A 105 9.88 -4.10 -3.47
CA TRP A 105 8.83 -3.38 -4.18
C TRP A 105 7.53 -4.17 -4.28
N ASP A 106 6.42 -3.44 -4.41
CA ASP A 106 5.12 -4.03 -4.71
C ASP A 106 5.04 -4.42 -6.18
N THR A 107 4.64 -5.67 -6.48
CA THR A 107 4.26 -6.03 -7.86
C THR A 107 3.20 -5.04 -8.37
N PRO A 108 3.43 -4.40 -9.53
CA PRO A 108 2.46 -3.50 -10.13
C PRO A 108 1.10 -4.17 -10.34
N SER A 109 0.02 -3.38 -10.26
CA SER A 109 -1.36 -3.89 -10.34
C SER A 109 -1.57 -4.80 -11.55
N ALA A 110 -2.29 -5.91 -11.36
CA ALA A 110 -2.63 -6.84 -12.43
C ALA A 110 -3.61 -6.25 -13.47
N TYR A 111 -4.25 -5.12 -13.14
CA TYR A 111 -5.11 -4.36 -14.03
C TYR A 111 -4.74 -2.88 -13.98
N LEU A 112 -4.51 -2.25 -15.13
CA LEU A 112 -4.32 -0.81 -15.24
C LEU A 112 -5.51 -0.21 -15.98
N ALA A 113 -6.22 0.68 -15.30
CA ALA A 113 -7.33 1.43 -15.90
C ALA A 113 -6.79 2.45 -16.91
N PRO A 114 -7.42 2.60 -18.09
CA PRO A 114 -7.10 3.68 -19.00
C PRO A 114 -7.47 5.04 -18.38
N ASN A 115 -6.79 6.09 -18.81
CA ASN A 115 -7.02 7.47 -18.42
C ASN A 115 -6.91 7.69 -16.88
N GLN A 116 -6.11 6.85 -16.22
CA GLN A 116 -5.76 6.97 -14.82
C GLN A 116 -4.26 6.81 -14.63
N LYS A 117 -3.69 7.49 -13.64
CA LYS A 117 -2.33 7.19 -13.20
C LYS A 117 -2.30 5.88 -12.42
N THR A 118 -1.15 5.23 -12.40
CA THR A 118 -0.91 4.00 -11.64
C THR A 118 0.45 4.07 -10.98
N GLY A 119 0.63 3.33 -9.89
CA GLY A 119 1.89 3.27 -9.19
C GLY A 119 2.05 2.04 -8.32
N PHE A 120 3.19 1.96 -7.64
CA PHE A 120 3.54 0.88 -6.72
C PHE A 120 4.61 1.36 -5.74
N ASN A 121 4.64 0.77 -4.53
CA ASN A 121 5.65 1.11 -3.53
C ASN A 121 6.98 0.44 -3.85
N LEU A 122 8.05 1.10 -3.42
CA LEU A 122 9.41 0.61 -3.53
C LEU A 122 10.26 1.15 -2.38
N GLU A 123 11.07 0.29 -1.78
CA GLU A 123 12.10 0.61 -0.79
C GLU A 123 13.47 0.21 -1.35
N ALA A 124 14.42 1.14 -1.35
CA ALA A 124 15.81 0.87 -1.70
C ALA A 124 16.70 1.18 -0.50
N LYS A 125 17.58 0.24 -0.13
CA LYS A 125 18.41 0.32 1.07
C LYS A 125 19.84 -0.15 0.82
N THR A 126 20.82 0.60 1.33
CA THR A 126 22.23 0.18 1.36
C THR A 126 22.41 -0.80 2.51
N VAL A 127 22.80 -2.03 2.20
CA VAL A 127 23.13 -3.05 3.20
C VAL A 127 24.58 -2.88 3.64
N SER A 128 25.50 -2.67 2.70
CA SER A 128 26.92 -2.40 2.97
C SER A 128 27.56 -1.65 1.81
N SER A 129 28.56 -0.81 2.05
CA SER A 129 29.32 -0.15 0.98
C SER A 129 30.68 0.34 1.47
N ASN A 130 31.69 0.34 0.59
CA ASN A 130 32.91 1.12 0.76
C ASN A 130 33.23 1.96 -0.49
N GLY A 131 32.82 3.22 -0.46
CA GLY A 131 33.16 4.22 -1.49
C GLY A 131 32.27 4.21 -2.73
N TRP A 132 31.29 3.30 -2.81
CA TRP A 132 30.27 3.29 -3.86
C TRP A 132 28.88 3.63 -3.36
N SER A 133 28.05 4.03 -4.29
CA SER A 133 26.71 4.52 -4.03
C SER A 133 25.69 3.64 -4.74
N GLN A 134 24.48 3.54 -4.19
CA GLN A 134 23.44 2.70 -4.80
C GLN A 134 23.22 3.06 -6.27
N PRO A 135 23.01 2.08 -7.15
CA PRO A 135 22.62 2.34 -8.53
C PRO A 135 21.20 2.93 -8.58
N ALA A 136 20.89 3.61 -9.67
CA ALA A 136 19.57 4.18 -9.87
C ALA A 136 18.48 3.09 -9.96
N VAL A 137 17.39 3.30 -9.22
CA VAL A 137 16.17 2.48 -9.28
C VAL A 137 15.05 3.32 -9.90
N TYR A 138 14.42 2.79 -10.95
CA TYR A 138 13.41 3.52 -11.71
C TYR A 138 12.50 2.60 -12.51
N ALA A 139 11.31 3.09 -12.86
CA ALA A 139 10.37 2.35 -13.69
C ALA A 139 9.80 3.20 -14.83
N ASN A 140 9.42 2.53 -15.92
CA ASN A 140 8.72 3.13 -17.04
C ASN A 140 7.67 2.19 -17.63
N PHE A 141 6.61 2.76 -18.20
CA PHE A 141 5.59 2.06 -18.97
C PHE A 141 5.80 2.30 -20.46
N ASP A 142 5.96 1.25 -21.26
CA ASP A 142 6.32 1.36 -22.68
C ASP A 142 5.75 0.20 -23.52
N ALA A 143 6.06 0.16 -24.82
CA ALA A 143 5.64 -0.88 -25.76
C ALA A 143 6.00 -2.30 -25.27
N GLY A 144 5.08 -3.25 -25.46
CA GLY A 144 5.17 -4.59 -24.91
C GLY A 144 6.25 -5.47 -25.51
N ASP A 145 6.90 -5.07 -26.59
CA ASP A 145 7.96 -5.77 -27.32
C ASP A 145 9.35 -5.12 -27.19
N ILE A 146 9.46 -4.01 -26.46
CA ILE A 146 10.73 -3.28 -26.35
C ILE A 146 11.78 -4.06 -25.52
N ASN A 147 13.07 -3.93 -25.86
CA ASN A 147 14.12 -4.50 -25.01
C ASN A 147 14.29 -3.68 -23.71
N PRO A 148 14.47 -4.33 -22.54
CA PRO A 148 14.72 -3.61 -21.30
C PRO A 148 15.98 -2.72 -21.37
N GLY A 149 15.84 -1.46 -20.98
CA GLY A 149 16.88 -0.42 -21.12
C GLY A 149 16.77 0.41 -22.42
N SER A 150 15.84 0.09 -23.32
CA SER A 150 15.44 0.96 -24.43
C SER A 150 14.18 1.75 -24.07
N VAL A 151 13.92 2.86 -24.77
CA VAL A 151 12.68 3.64 -24.65
C VAL A 151 12.12 3.98 -26.04
N THR A 152 10.81 3.95 -26.19
CA THR A 152 10.12 4.56 -27.35
C THR A 152 9.70 5.99 -27.04
N SER A 153 9.27 6.75 -28.05
CA SER A 153 8.67 8.07 -27.84
C SER A 153 7.35 8.05 -27.05
N SER A 154 6.75 6.87 -26.87
CA SER A 154 5.48 6.68 -26.16
C SER A 154 5.64 6.28 -24.68
N TYR A 155 6.87 6.23 -24.18
CA TYR A 155 7.14 5.80 -22.81
C TYR A 155 6.59 6.79 -21.77
N ILE A 156 6.15 6.26 -20.63
CA ILE A 156 5.69 7.03 -19.47
C ILE A 156 6.58 6.65 -18.29
N GLU A 157 7.27 7.63 -17.70
CA GLU A 157 8.11 7.43 -16.52
C GLU A 157 7.26 7.32 -15.26
N PHE A 158 7.80 6.64 -14.24
CA PHE A 158 7.26 6.67 -12.88
C PHE A 158 8.15 7.51 -11.97
N ASP A 159 7.55 8.39 -11.19
CA ASP A 159 8.23 9.33 -10.30
C ASP A 159 7.90 9.06 -8.84
N ALA A 160 8.88 9.29 -7.96
CA ALA A 160 8.71 9.17 -6.50
C ALA A 160 8.03 10.39 -5.85
N LYS A 161 8.05 11.54 -6.55
CA LYS A 161 7.44 12.84 -6.20
C LYS A 161 7.28 13.66 -7.48
N GLU A 162 6.36 14.63 -7.50
CA GLU A 162 6.16 15.54 -8.63
C GLU A 162 7.49 16.25 -9.01
N GLY A 163 8.10 15.85 -10.13
CA GLY A 163 9.34 16.44 -10.68
C GLY A 163 10.65 15.69 -10.39
N GLU A 164 10.67 14.67 -9.51
CA GLU A 164 11.85 13.81 -9.30
C GLU A 164 11.78 12.59 -10.25
N THR A 165 12.61 12.56 -11.30
CA THR A 165 12.55 11.59 -12.42
C THR A 165 12.88 10.12 -12.06
N SER A 166 13.05 9.78 -10.77
CA SER A 166 13.53 8.47 -10.27
C SER A 166 14.16 8.59 -8.87
N ILE A 167 14.36 7.44 -8.20
CA ILE A 167 15.43 7.28 -7.19
C ILE A 167 16.79 7.20 -7.92
N ARG A 168 17.15 8.25 -8.67
CA ARG A 168 18.48 8.40 -9.31
C ARG A 168 19.51 8.97 -8.35
N GLU A 169 19.07 9.51 -7.22
CA GLU A 169 19.94 10.10 -6.21
C GLU A 169 19.97 9.26 -4.93
N ILE A 170 21.19 8.93 -4.54
CA ILE A 170 21.55 7.89 -3.57
C ILE A 170 21.12 8.29 -2.16
N ARG A 171 20.02 7.73 -1.67
CA ARG A 171 19.70 7.61 -0.23
C ARG A 171 18.81 6.39 0.00
N ASP A 172 19.02 5.72 1.13
CA ASP A 172 18.07 4.75 1.66
C ASP A 172 16.70 5.43 1.78
N ARG A 173 15.69 4.88 1.08
CA ARG A 173 14.41 5.56 0.95
C ARG A 173 13.31 4.59 0.56
N LYS A 174 12.13 4.80 1.15
CA LYS A 174 10.86 4.30 0.65
C LYS A 174 10.16 5.35 -0.21
N ALA A 175 9.53 4.90 -1.28
CA ALA A 175 8.87 5.76 -2.24
C ALA A 175 7.66 5.05 -2.87
N TYR A 176 6.63 5.81 -3.18
CA TYR A 176 5.59 5.40 -4.12
C TYR A 176 5.97 5.91 -5.50
N LEU A 177 6.18 5.00 -6.45
CA LEU A 177 6.46 5.33 -7.85
C LEU A 177 5.13 5.48 -8.58
N GLU A 178 4.79 6.68 -9.04
CA GLU A 178 3.55 6.97 -9.79
C GLU A 178 3.87 7.34 -11.24
N SER A 179 3.10 6.82 -12.20
CA SER A 179 3.19 7.19 -13.61
C SER A 179 2.98 8.70 -13.81
N ARG A 180 3.92 9.39 -14.47
CA ARG A 180 3.86 10.84 -14.76
C ARG A 180 2.61 11.27 -15.52
N LYS A 181 2.12 10.39 -16.38
CA LYS A 181 0.93 10.61 -17.22
C LYS A 181 -0.07 9.50 -16.96
N GLU A 182 -1.33 9.79 -17.24
CA GLU A 182 -2.37 8.77 -17.26
C GLU A 182 -2.01 7.66 -18.27
N ILE A 183 -2.35 6.43 -17.90
CA ILE A 183 -2.16 5.27 -18.75
C ILE A 183 -3.09 5.37 -19.95
N PRO A 184 -2.57 5.36 -21.20
CA PRO A 184 -3.40 5.55 -22.38
C PRO A 184 -4.31 4.35 -22.61
N GLU A 185 -5.46 4.60 -23.23
CA GLU A 185 -6.30 3.55 -23.79
C GLU A 185 -5.55 2.75 -24.86
N GLY A 186 -5.77 1.43 -24.90
CA GLY A 186 -5.23 0.53 -25.92
C GLY A 186 -6.29 0.05 -26.90
N ARG A 187 -5.89 -0.80 -27.83
CA ARG A 187 -6.77 -1.54 -28.74
C ARG A 187 -6.65 -3.04 -28.45
N PRO A 188 -7.68 -3.86 -28.74
CA PRO A 188 -7.63 -5.30 -28.51
C PRO A 188 -6.33 -5.96 -28.97
N GLY A 189 -5.64 -6.62 -28.05
CA GLY A 189 -4.37 -7.31 -28.32
C GLY A 189 -3.12 -6.41 -28.30
N ASP A 190 -3.27 -5.10 -28.13
CA ASP A 190 -2.13 -4.22 -27.88
C ASP A 190 -1.39 -4.70 -26.63
N LYS A 191 -0.06 -4.61 -26.66
CA LYS A 191 0.78 -4.95 -25.52
C LYS A 191 1.60 -3.76 -25.06
N LYS A 192 1.66 -3.60 -23.74
CA LYS A 192 2.55 -2.65 -23.06
C LYS A 192 3.23 -3.33 -21.90
N ARG A 193 4.26 -2.72 -21.33
CA ARG A 193 4.95 -3.27 -20.17
C ARG A 193 5.36 -2.19 -19.20
N ILE A 194 5.30 -2.49 -17.91
CA ILE A 194 6.08 -1.77 -16.91
C ILE A 194 7.46 -2.44 -16.85
N ILE A 195 8.51 -1.65 -16.99
CA ILE A 195 9.91 -2.05 -16.89
C ILE A 195 10.45 -1.44 -15.61
N LEU A 196 10.67 -2.27 -14.59
CA LEU A 196 11.30 -1.87 -13.34
C LEU A 196 12.79 -2.21 -13.39
N ASN A 197 13.63 -1.19 -13.29
CA ASN A 197 15.08 -1.32 -13.24
C ASN A 197 15.53 -1.16 -11.78
N LEU A 198 16.19 -2.18 -11.24
CA LEU A 198 16.59 -2.28 -9.83
C LEU A 198 18.07 -1.92 -9.61
N GLY A 199 18.68 -1.33 -10.64
CA GLY A 199 20.10 -1.03 -10.67
C GLY A 199 20.95 -2.15 -11.26
N HIS A 200 22.20 -1.79 -11.61
CA HIS A 200 23.16 -2.68 -12.28
C HIS A 200 22.56 -3.55 -13.40
N ARG A 201 21.60 -3.00 -14.15
CA ARG A 201 20.93 -3.61 -15.33
C ARG A 201 20.06 -4.84 -15.05
N TYR A 202 19.77 -5.09 -13.78
CA TYR A 202 18.79 -6.06 -13.32
C TYR A 202 17.40 -5.43 -13.21
N GLY A 203 16.36 -6.23 -13.38
CA GLY A 203 15.01 -5.73 -13.26
C GLY A 203 13.92 -6.77 -13.49
N TYR A 204 12.69 -6.30 -13.41
CA TYR A 204 11.49 -7.05 -13.76
C TYR A 204 10.71 -6.34 -14.85
N THR A 205 10.09 -7.13 -15.72
CA THR A 205 9.11 -6.66 -16.70
C THR A 205 7.75 -7.24 -16.36
N TYR A 206 6.74 -6.38 -16.45
CA TYR A 206 5.33 -6.69 -16.23
C TYR A 206 4.60 -6.38 -17.53
N THR A 207 4.31 -7.41 -18.32
CA THR A 207 3.69 -7.26 -19.64
C THR A 207 2.18 -7.34 -19.53
N TYR A 208 1.52 -6.34 -20.07
CA TYR A 208 0.09 -6.16 -20.11
C TYR A 208 -0.43 -6.31 -21.53
N GLU A 209 -1.63 -6.85 -21.65
CA GLU A 209 -2.40 -6.90 -22.90
C GLU A 209 -3.73 -6.18 -22.72
N TRP A 210 -4.09 -5.33 -23.70
CA TRP A 210 -5.37 -4.65 -23.70
C TRP A 210 -6.51 -5.61 -24.04
N LYS A 211 -7.55 -5.59 -23.21
CA LYS A 211 -8.78 -6.37 -23.42
C LYS A 211 -10.00 -5.46 -23.31
N GLU A 212 -10.93 -5.62 -24.24
CA GLU A 212 -12.25 -4.97 -24.19
C GLU A 212 -13.22 -5.79 -23.32
N GLY A 213 -14.04 -5.10 -22.51
CA GLY A 213 -15.04 -5.73 -21.65
C GLY A 213 -14.87 -5.38 -20.17
N VAL A 214 -15.81 -5.82 -19.33
CA VAL A 214 -15.80 -5.60 -17.88
C VAL A 214 -14.47 -6.12 -17.28
N PRO A 215 -13.83 -5.39 -16.33
CA PRO A 215 -12.66 -5.89 -15.60
C PRO A 215 -12.89 -7.33 -15.13
N PRO A 216 -11.84 -8.16 -15.12
CA PRO A 216 -12.01 -9.60 -15.22
C PRO A 216 -12.90 -10.11 -14.09
N THR A 217 -14.07 -10.64 -14.46
CA THR A 217 -14.81 -11.59 -13.65
C THR A 217 -14.70 -12.91 -14.39
N ASP A 218 -13.76 -13.78 -14.02
CA ASP A 218 -13.91 -15.19 -14.41
C ASP A 218 -13.12 -16.20 -13.57
N THR A 219 -13.72 -17.39 -13.56
CA THR A 219 -13.72 -18.46 -12.57
C THR A 219 -12.42 -19.24 -12.40
N THR A 220 -11.95 -19.37 -11.15
CA THR A 220 -11.74 -20.61 -10.36
C THR A 220 -10.72 -20.34 -9.27
N SER A 221 -11.20 -20.06 -8.06
CA SER A 221 -10.51 -20.35 -6.80
C SER A 221 -11.59 -20.31 -5.74
N THR A 222 -11.97 -21.47 -5.21
CA THR A 222 -12.77 -21.51 -3.97
C THR A 222 -11.83 -21.13 -2.83
N ALA A 223 -11.52 -19.83 -2.74
CA ALA A 223 -10.93 -19.25 -1.56
C ALA A 223 -11.90 -19.52 -0.39
N PRO A 224 -11.42 -20.00 0.76
CA PRO A 224 -12.29 -20.29 1.88
C PRO A 224 -13.04 -19.02 2.30
N THR A 225 -14.36 -19.11 2.37
CA THR A 225 -15.19 -18.04 2.95
C THR A 225 -14.76 -17.82 4.40
N ALA A 226 -14.59 -16.56 4.80
CA ALA A 226 -14.09 -16.22 6.12
C ALA A 226 -14.95 -16.85 7.24
N PRO A 227 -14.35 -17.48 8.27
CA PRO A 227 -15.09 -18.10 9.36
C PRO A 227 -15.81 -17.05 10.23
N THR A 228 -16.88 -17.45 10.90
CA THR A 228 -17.65 -16.62 11.85
C THR A 228 -16.71 -15.93 12.87
N GLY A 229 -16.82 -14.60 13.01
CA GLY A 229 -15.92 -13.79 13.84
C GLY A 229 -14.71 -13.21 13.09
N SER A 230 -14.55 -13.56 11.81
CA SER A 230 -13.69 -12.84 10.87
C SER A 230 -14.54 -11.83 10.09
N GLY A 231 -13.92 -10.78 9.57
CA GLY A 231 -14.63 -9.78 8.79
C GLY A 231 -13.68 -8.79 8.14
N ALA A 232 -14.20 -8.10 7.13
CA ALA A 232 -13.48 -6.99 6.53
C ALA A 232 -14.47 -5.88 6.18
N GLU A 233 -14.04 -4.64 6.37
CA GLU A 233 -14.86 -3.46 6.15
C GLU A 233 -14.01 -2.28 5.71
N ALA A 234 -14.58 -1.39 4.90
CA ALA A 234 -13.94 -0.14 4.55
C ALA A 234 -14.12 0.88 5.67
N PHE A 235 -13.12 1.73 5.85
CA PHE A 235 -13.16 2.94 6.66
C PHE A 235 -12.58 4.11 5.84
N GLU A 236 -12.65 5.34 6.36
CA GLU A 236 -12.33 6.55 5.58
C GLU A 236 -10.91 6.53 4.98
N SER A 237 -9.91 6.00 5.70
CA SER A 237 -8.53 5.94 5.18
C SER A 237 -8.12 4.59 4.63
N GLY A 238 -8.98 3.57 4.59
CA GLY A 238 -8.56 2.26 4.10
C GLY A 238 -9.53 1.11 4.30
N SER A 239 -8.98 -0.10 4.36
CA SER A 239 -9.73 -1.33 4.61
C SER A 239 -9.23 -2.02 5.86
N ARG A 240 -10.14 -2.44 6.73
CA ARG A 240 -9.82 -3.26 7.89
C ARG A 240 -10.10 -4.71 7.58
N ILE A 241 -9.14 -5.57 7.89
CA ILE A 241 -9.22 -7.02 7.69
C ILE A 241 -8.97 -7.67 9.04
N MET A 242 -9.83 -8.59 9.46
CA MET A 242 -9.71 -9.32 10.73
C MET A 242 -10.06 -10.79 10.54
N TRP A 243 -9.27 -11.67 11.14
CA TRP A 243 -9.41 -13.11 11.04
C TRP A 243 -9.30 -13.80 12.40
N GLN A 244 -9.70 -15.06 12.44
CA GLN A 244 -9.51 -15.90 13.63
C GLN A 244 -8.04 -16.36 13.75
N PRO A 245 -7.48 -16.42 14.97
CA PRO A 245 -6.12 -16.91 15.17
C PRO A 245 -5.90 -18.32 14.61
N ALA A 246 -4.72 -18.58 14.07
CA ALA A 246 -4.27 -19.90 13.63
C ALA A 246 -2.88 -20.24 14.18
N THR A 247 -2.50 -21.52 14.14
CA THR A 247 -1.17 -21.97 14.57
C THR A 247 -0.09 -21.47 13.61
N GLY A 248 0.96 -20.86 14.15
CA GLY A 248 2.09 -20.34 13.38
C GLY A 248 2.85 -19.28 14.18
N LEU A 249 3.88 -18.72 13.56
CA LEU A 249 4.65 -17.57 14.09
C LEU A 249 3.89 -16.25 13.94
N GLY A 250 3.00 -16.18 12.95
CA GLY A 250 2.19 -15.02 12.63
C GLY A 250 1.45 -15.23 11.32
N TYR A 251 1.20 -14.14 10.60
CA TYR A 251 0.39 -14.14 9.39
C TYR A 251 1.03 -13.34 8.27
N ARG A 252 0.77 -13.77 7.05
CA ARG A 252 1.01 -13.01 5.84
C ARG A 252 -0.34 -12.64 5.23
N LEU A 253 -0.56 -11.34 5.03
CA LEU A 253 -1.70 -10.85 4.28
C LEU A 253 -1.28 -10.59 2.85
N PHE A 254 -2.09 -11.10 1.93
CA PHE A 254 -1.99 -10.82 0.52
C PHE A 254 -3.19 -10.00 0.08
N ARG A 255 -2.98 -9.09 -0.87
CA ARG A 255 -3.98 -8.21 -1.45
C ARG A 255 -3.87 -8.22 -2.96
N SER A 256 -5.01 -8.38 -3.61
CA SER A 256 -5.15 -8.38 -5.06
C SER A 256 -6.31 -7.47 -5.48
N THR A 257 -6.25 -6.88 -6.67
CA THR A 257 -7.41 -6.27 -7.34
C THR A 257 -8.19 -7.28 -8.19
N SER A 258 -7.72 -8.52 -8.25
CA SER A 258 -8.35 -9.65 -8.93
C SER A 258 -8.65 -10.78 -7.94
N GLN A 259 -9.88 -11.29 -7.95
CA GLN A 259 -10.30 -12.40 -7.10
C GLN A 259 -9.51 -13.69 -7.34
N SER A 260 -8.98 -13.88 -8.54
CA SER A 260 -8.30 -15.12 -8.95
C SER A 260 -6.79 -15.10 -8.71
N SER A 261 -6.24 -13.95 -8.29
CA SER A 261 -4.83 -13.83 -7.95
C SER A 261 -4.66 -13.69 -6.44
N LEU A 262 -3.61 -14.31 -5.90
CA LEU A 262 -3.21 -14.10 -4.51
C LEU A 262 -2.83 -12.62 -4.29
N GLY A 263 -2.26 -11.98 -5.30
CA GLY A 263 -1.79 -10.60 -5.25
C GLY A 263 -0.47 -10.44 -4.51
N ILE A 264 -0.22 -9.22 -4.03
CA ILE A 264 1.01 -8.85 -3.31
C ILE A 264 0.86 -9.11 -1.83
N SER A 265 1.97 -9.33 -1.12
CA SER A 265 1.91 -9.20 0.33
C SER A 265 1.79 -7.72 0.72
N VAL A 266 0.94 -7.40 1.69
CA VAL A 266 0.77 -6.02 2.18
C VAL A 266 1.79 -5.63 3.25
N THR A 267 2.57 -6.59 3.74
CA THR A 267 3.63 -6.38 4.73
C THR A 267 4.91 -7.04 4.27
N ASP A 268 6.06 -6.51 4.71
CA ASP A 268 7.39 -7.07 4.42
C ASP A 268 7.76 -8.21 5.38
N PHE A 269 7.24 -8.14 6.60
CA PHE A 269 7.40 -9.13 7.66
C PHE A 269 6.07 -9.80 7.98
N PHE A 270 6.12 -10.97 8.61
CA PHE A 270 4.91 -11.59 9.14
C PHE A 270 4.38 -10.74 10.29
N ILE A 271 3.06 -10.58 10.33
CA ILE A 271 2.39 -9.81 11.36
C ILE A 271 1.88 -10.74 12.47
N THR A 272 1.80 -10.21 13.68
CA THR A 272 1.40 -11.00 14.87
C THR A 272 -0.01 -10.66 15.36
N SER A 273 -0.58 -9.53 14.92
CA SER A 273 -1.99 -9.20 15.13
C SER A 273 -2.91 -10.10 14.29
N THR A 274 -4.14 -10.29 14.75
CA THR A 274 -5.23 -10.94 13.99
C THR A 274 -6.15 -9.93 13.30
N SER A 275 -5.68 -8.68 13.21
CA SER A 275 -6.32 -7.60 12.47
C SER A 275 -5.26 -6.71 11.82
N TYR A 276 -5.61 -6.15 10.68
CA TYR A 276 -4.75 -5.28 9.88
C TYR A 276 -5.57 -4.15 9.28
N ALA A 277 -5.07 -2.92 9.35
CA ALA A 277 -5.62 -1.78 8.62
C ALA A 277 -4.78 -1.53 7.38
N ASP A 278 -5.28 -1.95 6.23
CA ASP A 278 -4.66 -1.62 4.97
C ASP A 278 -5.02 -0.18 4.58
N VAL A 279 -4.12 0.72 4.93
CA VAL A 279 -4.20 2.16 4.66
C VAL A 279 -3.53 2.55 3.35
N ASN A 280 -2.81 1.63 2.69
CA ASN A 280 -2.07 1.89 1.44
C ASN A 280 -2.90 1.44 0.23
N VAL A 281 -4.16 1.86 0.19
CA VAL A 281 -5.17 1.47 -0.81
C VAL A 281 -5.63 2.66 -1.63
N GLU A 282 -6.10 2.37 -2.84
CA GLU A 282 -6.72 3.36 -3.73
C GLU A 282 -8.20 3.57 -3.41
N PRO A 283 -8.76 4.78 -3.63
CA PRO A 283 -10.18 5.05 -3.44
C PRO A 283 -11.04 4.29 -4.46
N ASN A 284 -12.29 3.98 -4.10
CA ASN A 284 -13.28 3.28 -4.92
C ASN A 284 -12.81 1.94 -5.53
N THR A 285 -11.80 1.30 -4.95
CA THR A 285 -11.15 0.11 -5.49
C THR A 285 -11.60 -1.13 -4.73
N THR A 286 -11.90 -2.20 -5.46
CA THR A 286 -12.24 -3.49 -4.86
C THR A 286 -10.98 -4.32 -4.70
N TYR A 287 -10.68 -4.69 -3.45
CA TYR A 287 -9.56 -5.53 -3.08
C TYR A 287 -10.03 -6.88 -2.56
N TYR A 288 -9.25 -7.90 -2.90
CA TYR A 288 -9.37 -9.28 -2.45
C TYR A 288 -8.19 -9.59 -1.56
N TYR A 289 -8.46 -9.91 -0.30
CA TYR A 289 -7.44 -10.22 0.69
C TYR A 289 -7.40 -11.72 0.94
N THR A 290 -6.20 -12.28 1.10
CA THR A 290 -6.00 -13.68 1.52
C THR A 290 -5.03 -13.71 2.70
N VAL A 291 -5.38 -14.44 3.75
CA VAL A 291 -4.56 -14.59 4.95
C VAL A 291 -3.98 -16.00 4.99
N LYS A 292 -2.66 -16.10 5.18
CA LYS A 292 -1.95 -17.36 5.38
C LYS A 292 -1.14 -17.31 6.67
N PRO A 293 -1.12 -18.38 7.49
CA PRO A 293 -0.25 -18.44 8.65
C PRO A 293 1.19 -18.69 8.21
N VAL A 294 2.14 -18.12 8.95
CA VAL A 294 3.57 -18.36 8.76
C VAL A 294 3.98 -19.52 9.66
N LEU A 295 4.41 -20.63 9.06
CA LEU A 295 4.78 -21.87 9.75
C LEU A 295 6.27 -21.90 10.10
N ALA A 296 7.11 -21.22 9.30
CA ALA A 296 8.52 -21.02 9.57
C ALA A 296 9.00 -19.71 8.95
N GLU A 297 9.86 -19.00 9.67
CA GLU A 297 10.47 -17.74 9.24
C GLU A 297 11.46 -17.98 8.09
N ALA A 298 11.55 -17.02 7.17
CA ALA A 298 12.59 -17.03 6.14
C ALA A 298 13.97 -16.82 6.76
N ARG A 299 15.00 -17.47 6.21
CA ARG A 299 16.40 -17.15 6.46
C ARG A 299 17.06 -16.91 5.09
N PRO A 300 16.88 -15.73 4.49
CA PRO A 300 17.31 -15.46 3.11
C PRO A 300 18.81 -15.66 2.91
N LEU A 301 19.64 -15.29 3.90
CA LEU A 301 21.09 -15.50 3.89
C LEU A 301 21.50 -16.98 3.87
N GLU A 302 20.59 -17.88 4.21
CA GLU A 302 20.78 -19.33 4.19
C GLU A 302 19.99 -19.99 3.03
N GLY A 303 19.36 -19.20 2.16
CA GLY A 303 18.51 -19.68 1.07
C GLY A 303 17.21 -20.35 1.54
N ILE A 304 16.77 -20.07 2.77
CA ILE A 304 15.54 -20.65 3.35
C ILE A 304 14.40 -19.67 3.12
N GLU A 305 13.44 -20.05 2.30
CA GLU A 305 12.21 -19.28 2.08
C GLU A 305 11.25 -19.36 3.27
N GLU A 306 10.39 -18.34 3.41
CA GLU A 306 9.29 -18.35 4.37
C GLU A 306 8.34 -19.50 4.06
N LYS A 307 8.03 -20.32 5.07
CA LYS A 307 7.07 -21.42 4.90
C LYS A 307 5.68 -20.95 5.29
N LEU A 308 4.80 -20.80 4.31
CA LEU A 308 3.40 -20.46 4.53
C LEU A 308 2.52 -21.71 4.66
N GLY A 309 1.49 -21.63 5.49
CA GLY A 309 0.40 -22.60 5.53
C GLY A 309 -0.68 -22.33 4.49
N SER A 310 -1.71 -23.18 4.47
CA SER A 310 -2.90 -22.98 3.64
C SER A 310 -3.61 -21.67 4.00
N ALA A 311 -4.31 -21.08 3.02
CA ALA A 311 -5.15 -19.92 3.28
C ALA A 311 -6.20 -20.24 4.36
N ILE A 312 -6.25 -19.39 5.40
CA ILE A 312 -7.18 -19.55 6.53
C ILE A 312 -8.40 -18.64 6.40
N ALA A 313 -8.30 -17.57 5.62
CA ALA A 313 -9.40 -16.67 5.34
C ALA A 313 -9.16 -15.92 4.03
N ALA A 314 -10.25 -15.58 3.35
CA ALA A 314 -10.26 -14.63 2.24
C ALA A 314 -11.39 -13.61 2.42
N PHE A 315 -11.15 -12.38 1.97
CA PHE A 315 -12.06 -11.25 2.13
C PHE A 315 -12.16 -10.44 0.85
N THR A 316 -13.29 -9.76 0.65
CA THR A 316 -13.47 -8.77 -0.41
C THR A 316 -13.94 -7.48 0.21
N VAL A 317 -13.24 -6.38 -0.05
CA VAL A 317 -13.58 -5.05 0.46
C VAL A 317 -13.49 -4.06 -0.69
N LYS A 318 -14.51 -3.21 -0.83
CA LYS A 318 -14.45 -2.04 -1.70
C LYS A 318 -14.18 -0.81 -0.85
N THR A 319 -13.09 -0.10 -1.13
CA THR A 319 -12.72 1.12 -0.42
C THR A 319 -13.72 2.25 -0.69
N GLY A 320 -13.77 3.20 0.25
CA GLY A 320 -14.57 4.42 0.09
C GLY A 320 -14.04 5.35 -0.99
N SER A 321 -14.77 6.42 -1.26
CA SER A 321 -14.41 7.42 -2.28
C SER A 321 -13.32 8.41 -1.83
N VAL A 322 -13.03 8.42 -0.54
CA VAL A 322 -11.95 9.20 0.08
C VAL A 322 -10.98 8.18 0.66
N VAL A 323 -9.69 8.46 0.54
CA VAL A 323 -8.61 7.82 1.31
C VAL A 323 -7.69 8.92 1.82
N TYR A 324 -7.06 8.71 2.97
CA TYR A 324 -6.09 9.67 3.49
C TYR A 324 -4.86 9.69 2.61
N LYS A 325 -4.56 10.85 2.01
CA LYS A 325 -3.38 11.12 1.17
C LYS A 325 -3.09 9.99 0.17
N PRO A 326 -3.90 9.86 -0.89
CA PRO A 326 -3.64 8.89 -1.95
C PRO A 326 -2.24 9.14 -2.56
N GLY A 327 -1.55 8.08 -2.96
CA GLY A 327 -0.20 8.15 -3.54
C GLY A 327 0.96 8.34 -2.54
N SER A 328 0.71 8.44 -1.24
CA SER A 328 1.76 8.38 -0.20
C SER A 328 1.81 7.02 0.48
N PHE A 329 3.00 6.54 0.81
CA PHE A 329 3.16 5.41 1.75
C PHE A 329 2.77 5.85 3.16
N LYS A 330 1.98 5.01 3.83
CA LYS A 330 1.37 5.31 5.11
C LYS A 330 1.57 4.15 6.08
N HIS A 331 1.74 4.52 7.33
CA HIS A 331 1.75 3.65 8.50
C HIS A 331 0.43 3.76 9.25
N PHE A 332 0.16 2.77 10.10
CA PHE A 332 -0.96 2.83 11.02
C PHE A 332 -0.63 2.35 12.43
N ILE A 333 -1.33 2.95 13.40
CA ILE A 333 -1.48 2.43 14.75
C ILE A 333 -2.97 2.13 14.96
N MET A 334 -3.30 0.88 15.28
CA MET A 334 -4.65 0.45 15.60
C MET A 334 -4.78 0.18 17.10
N LEU A 335 -5.74 0.85 17.72
CA LEU A 335 -6.01 0.78 19.16
C LEU A 335 -7.45 0.33 19.37
N LYS A 336 -7.64 -0.79 20.06
CA LYS A 336 -8.97 -1.25 20.45
C LYS A 336 -9.34 -0.73 21.84
N LEU A 337 -10.58 -0.27 21.98
CA LEU A 337 -11.11 0.14 23.28
C LEU A 337 -10.97 -1.01 24.31
N GLU A 338 -10.54 -0.68 25.52
CA GLU A 338 -10.37 -1.63 26.64
C GLU A 338 -9.36 -2.77 26.39
N SER A 339 -8.61 -2.73 25.28
CA SER A 339 -7.49 -3.63 25.01
C SER A 339 -6.17 -3.03 25.50
N PRO A 340 -5.35 -3.76 26.28
CA PRO A 340 -4.01 -3.31 26.63
C PRO A 340 -3.01 -3.46 25.48
N TYR A 341 -3.43 -4.01 24.35
CA TYR A 341 -2.62 -4.19 23.14
C TYR A 341 -3.05 -3.23 22.04
N MET A 342 -2.06 -2.77 21.29
CA MET A 342 -2.20 -2.05 20.03
C MET A 342 -1.48 -2.81 18.92
N SER A 343 -1.87 -2.53 17.68
CA SER A 343 -1.14 -2.97 16.51
C SER A 343 -0.44 -1.79 15.86
N VAL A 344 0.85 -1.94 15.56
CA VAL A 344 1.63 -0.98 14.78
C VAL A 344 2.10 -1.69 13.52
N ASP A 345 1.55 -1.27 12.39
CA ASP A 345 1.75 -1.91 11.08
C ASP A 345 1.55 -3.44 11.11
N GLY A 346 0.57 -3.90 11.88
CA GLY A 346 0.23 -5.33 12.02
C GLY A 346 0.99 -6.05 13.14
N ILE A 347 2.05 -5.47 13.71
CA ILE A 347 2.74 -6.05 14.87
C ILE A 347 1.96 -5.74 16.14
N SER A 348 1.54 -6.78 16.86
CA SER A 348 0.89 -6.64 18.17
C SER A 348 1.92 -6.31 19.26
N GLN A 349 1.65 -5.26 20.03
CA GLN A 349 2.45 -4.89 21.19
C GLN A 349 1.59 -4.28 22.30
N GLU A 350 2.10 -4.31 23.53
CA GLU A 350 1.43 -3.65 24.65
C GLU A 350 1.46 -2.13 24.49
N VAL A 351 0.34 -1.49 24.80
CA VAL A 351 0.22 -0.03 24.84
C VAL A 351 1.13 0.56 25.94
N ASP A 352 1.29 -0.12 27.07
CA ASP A 352 2.14 0.32 28.19
C ASP A 352 2.78 -0.93 28.79
N PRO A 353 4.01 -1.29 28.35
CA PRO A 353 4.64 -2.55 28.67
C PRO A 353 4.64 -2.90 30.17
N GLY A 354 4.06 -4.05 30.50
CA GLY A 354 3.96 -4.60 31.85
C GLY A 354 2.90 -3.93 32.73
N ARG A 355 2.04 -3.07 32.19
CA ARG A 355 1.07 -2.28 32.98
C ARG A 355 -0.38 -2.60 32.68
N GLY A 356 -0.68 -3.19 31.52
CA GLY A 356 -2.05 -3.47 31.11
C GLY A 356 -2.90 -2.21 30.90
N THR A 357 -2.27 -1.06 30.63
CA THR A 357 -2.99 0.20 30.37
C THR A 357 -3.67 0.12 29.01
N ALA A 358 -4.97 0.42 28.96
CA ALA A 358 -5.78 0.33 27.75
C ALA A 358 -6.43 1.68 27.39
N PRO A 359 -6.77 1.94 26.11
CA PRO A 359 -7.67 3.02 25.73
C PRO A 359 -9.01 2.93 26.47
N VAL A 360 -9.58 4.07 26.85
CA VAL A 360 -10.86 4.15 27.58
C VAL A 360 -11.74 5.25 27.03
N ILE A 361 -13.05 5.13 27.21
CA ILE A 361 -13.98 6.24 26.93
C ILE A 361 -14.11 7.10 28.18
N ILE A 362 -13.90 8.41 28.03
CA ILE A 362 -14.21 9.42 29.05
C ILE A 362 -15.01 10.53 28.38
N ALA A 363 -16.20 10.82 28.92
CA ALA A 363 -17.13 11.83 28.39
C ALA A 363 -17.33 11.75 26.85
N GLY A 364 -17.50 10.53 26.33
CA GLY A 364 -17.73 10.30 24.89
C GLY A 364 -16.52 10.57 24.00
N ARG A 365 -15.30 10.55 24.55
CA ARG A 365 -14.05 10.62 23.80
C ARG A 365 -13.19 9.40 24.11
N THR A 366 -12.58 8.83 23.08
CA THR A 366 -11.55 7.79 23.23
C THR A 366 -10.27 8.43 23.72
N MET A 367 -9.90 8.08 24.95
CA MET A 367 -8.72 8.55 25.65
C MET A 367 -7.65 7.47 25.59
N VAL A 368 -6.42 7.86 25.24
CA VAL A 368 -5.28 6.94 25.12
C VAL A 368 -4.11 7.41 25.97
N PRO A 369 -3.28 6.50 26.50
CA PRO A 369 -2.01 6.88 27.11
C PRO A 369 -1.08 7.44 26.02
N ILE A 370 -0.99 8.77 25.97
CA ILE A 370 -0.51 9.44 24.75
C ILE A 370 0.92 9.13 24.36
N ARG A 371 1.77 8.81 25.36
CA ARG A 371 3.18 8.44 25.12
C ARG A 371 3.30 7.27 24.18
N ALA A 372 2.53 6.20 24.41
CA ALA A 372 2.57 4.99 23.61
C ALA A 372 2.31 5.28 22.12
N VAL A 373 1.29 6.09 21.87
CA VAL A 373 0.88 6.48 20.52
C VAL A 373 1.94 7.33 19.84
N VAL A 374 2.46 8.35 20.53
CA VAL A 374 3.43 9.29 19.96
C VAL A 374 4.78 8.63 19.72
N GLU A 375 5.26 7.78 20.63
CA GLU A 375 6.51 7.04 20.45
C GLU A 375 6.39 5.98 19.34
N ALA A 376 5.26 5.30 19.22
CA ALA A 376 5.01 4.33 18.15
C ALA A 376 5.06 4.95 16.74
N MET A 377 4.71 6.23 16.61
CA MET A 377 4.84 6.98 15.35
C MET A 377 6.17 7.74 15.22
N GLY A 378 7.18 7.41 16.04
CA GLY A 378 8.52 8.00 15.99
C GLY A 378 8.64 9.41 16.60
N GLY A 379 7.64 9.85 17.35
CA GLY A 379 7.64 11.13 18.06
C GLY A 379 8.25 11.08 19.45
N THR A 380 8.30 12.24 20.12
CA THR A 380 8.77 12.38 21.50
C THR A 380 7.71 12.99 22.41
N VAL A 381 7.75 12.61 23.69
CA VAL A 381 6.85 13.14 24.72
C VAL A 381 7.64 13.61 25.94
N ASP A 382 7.59 14.91 26.20
CA ASP A 382 8.20 15.51 27.39
C ASP A 382 7.12 15.82 28.44
N TRP A 383 7.44 15.54 29.71
CA TRP A 383 6.60 15.85 30.86
C TRP A 383 7.33 16.77 31.83
N ASP A 384 6.73 17.91 32.13
CA ASP A 384 7.19 18.86 33.14
C ASP A 384 6.25 18.82 34.33
N GLN A 385 6.73 18.19 35.41
CA GLN A 385 5.97 18.00 36.65
C GLN A 385 5.57 19.31 37.32
N SER A 386 6.41 20.35 37.23
CA SER A 386 6.20 21.61 37.97
C SER A 386 5.01 22.39 37.42
N THR A 387 4.80 22.33 36.11
CA THR A 387 3.71 23.01 35.42
C THR A 387 2.62 22.06 34.96
N GLN A 388 2.79 20.75 35.20
CA GLN A 388 1.95 19.67 34.66
C GLN A 388 1.77 19.74 33.14
N LYS A 389 2.84 20.11 32.45
CA LYS A 389 2.87 20.38 31.01
C LYS A 389 3.35 19.14 30.26
N ILE A 390 2.63 18.82 29.19
CA ILE A 390 2.89 17.71 28.27
C ILE A 390 3.28 18.34 26.93
N THR A 391 4.45 18.00 26.41
CA THR A 391 4.91 18.44 25.09
C THR A 391 5.05 17.23 24.19
N LEU A 392 4.29 17.20 23.10
CA LEU A 392 4.34 16.16 22.08
C LEU A 392 5.05 16.73 20.85
N LYS A 393 5.95 15.96 20.26
CA LYS A 393 6.59 16.31 18.99
C LYS A 393 6.56 15.13 18.05
N ALA A 394 6.03 15.33 16.86
CA ALA A 394 6.07 14.34 15.78
C ALA A 394 5.80 15.06 14.46
N ARG A 395 6.36 14.54 13.36
CA ARG A 395 6.08 14.98 11.98
C ARG A 395 6.19 16.51 11.80
N GLY A 396 7.18 17.14 12.43
CA GLY A 396 7.43 18.59 12.36
C GLY A 396 6.50 19.47 13.21
N ASN A 397 5.52 18.89 13.92
CA ASN A 397 4.63 19.63 14.80
C ASN A 397 5.04 19.51 16.27
N THR A 398 4.75 20.57 17.03
CA THR A 398 4.84 20.60 18.49
C THR A 398 3.47 20.92 19.08
N VAL A 399 2.95 20.03 19.92
CA VAL A 399 1.70 20.23 20.66
C VAL A 399 2.01 20.32 22.14
N VAL A 400 1.65 21.44 22.78
CA VAL A 400 1.80 21.63 24.22
C VAL A 400 0.42 21.67 24.87
N MET A 401 0.24 20.88 25.93
CA MET A 401 -0.99 20.82 26.70
C MET A 401 -0.67 20.71 28.19
N TRP A 402 -1.68 20.92 29.04
CA TRP A 402 -1.52 20.85 30.50
C TRP A 402 -2.55 19.92 31.10
N LEU A 403 -2.15 19.16 32.12
CA LEU A 403 -3.07 18.27 32.82
C LEU A 403 -4.25 19.06 33.40
N GLY A 404 -5.47 18.56 33.20
CA GLY A 404 -6.70 19.19 33.70
C GLY A 404 -7.11 20.49 32.99
N LYS A 405 -6.39 20.93 31.94
CA LYS A 405 -6.74 22.12 31.16
C LYS A 405 -7.12 21.78 29.72
N THR A 406 -8.06 22.54 29.17
CA THR A 406 -8.49 22.42 27.77
C THR A 406 -7.69 23.33 26.83
N ASP A 407 -7.03 24.36 27.37
CA ASP A 407 -6.14 25.22 26.59
C ASP A 407 -4.87 24.47 26.18
N ILE A 408 -4.48 24.62 24.93
CA ILE A 408 -3.29 24.01 24.35
C ILE A 408 -2.62 24.97 23.37
N THR A 409 -1.39 24.67 22.98
CA THR A 409 -0.74 25.34 21.84
C THR A 409 -0.28 24.33 20.81
N VAL A 410 -0.47 24.66 19.53
CA VAL A 410 0.03 23.89 18.39
C VAL A 410 0.95 24.80 17.60
N ASN A 411 2.23 24.45 17.55
CA ASN A 411 3.26 25.28 16.91
C ASN A 411 3.24 26.73 17.40
N GLY A 412 3.02 26.93 18.71
CA GLY A 412 2.92 28.25 19.34
C GLY A 412 1.55 28.94 19.24
N VAL A 413 0.62 28.42 18.43
CA VAL A 413 -0.72 29.00 18.26
C VAL A 413 -1.68 28.38 19.28
N SER A 414 -2.36 29.23 20.07
CA SER A 414 -3.37 28.79 21.03
C SER A 414 -4.57 28.14 20.34
N LYS A 415 -4.98 26.98 20.86
CA LYS A 415 -6.20 26.27 20.50
C LYS A 415 -6.88 25.75 21.77
N LYS A 416 -8.05 25.13 21.61
CA LYS A 416 -8.80 24.53 22.71
C LYS A 416 -9.22 23.10 22.38
N MET A 417 -9.11 22.22 23.37
CA MET A 417 -9.62 20.85 23.35
C MET A 417 -11.04 20.78 23.91
N ASP A 418 -11.81 19.81 23.43
CA ASP A 418 -13.14 19.52 23.97
C ASP A 418 -13.08 18.92 25.39
N ILE A 419 -12.04 18.16 25.70
CA ILE A 419 -11.82 17.54 27.01
C ILE A 419 -10.34 17.64 27.38
N ALA A 420 -10.07 17.91 28.66
CA ALA A 420 -8.72 18.07 29.18
C ALA A 420 -7.99 16.71 29.28
N PRO A 421 -6.64 16.71 29.25
CA PRO A 421 -5.85 15.54 29.61
C PRO A 421 -6.16 15.17 31.06
N THR A 422 -6.27 13.88 31.35
CA THR A 422 -6.55 13.38 32.70
C THR A 422 -5.53 12.33 33.10
N THR A 423 -5.33 12.15 34.40
CA THR A 423 -4.55 11.04 34.92
C THR A 423 -5.46 9.89 35.34
N LYS A 424 -5.02 8.67 35.03
CA LYS A 424 -5.60 7.42 35.55
C LYS A 424 -4.46 6.44 35.79
N ASN A 425 -4.38 5.86 36.98
CA ASN A 425 -3.32 4.92 37.37
C ASN A 425 -1.89 5.44 37.05
N SER A 426 -1.62 6.72 37.36
CA SER A 426 -0.33 7.37 37.09
C SER A 426 0.08 7.39 35.61
N ARG A 427 -0.91 7.38 34.71
CA ARG A 427 -0.74 7.60 33.27
C ARG A 427 -1.59 8.77 32.81
N THR A 428 -1.04 9.56 31.90
CA THR A 428 -1.72 10.69 31.28
C THR A 428 -2.48 10.21 30.05
N PHE A 429 -3.79 10.41 30.09
CA PHE A 429 -4.74 10.10 29.04
C PHE A 429 -5.13 11.36 28.29
N VAL A 430 -5.09 11.30 26.96
CA VAL A 430 -5.41 12.41 26.05
C VAL A 430 -6.39 11.92 24.99
N PRO A 431 -7.32 12.77 24.48
CA PRO A 431 -8.15 12.41 23.36
C PRO A 431 -7.31 12.05 22.14
N VAL A 432 -7.45 10.82 21.65
CA VAL A 432 -6.59 10.29 20.57
C VAL A 432 -6.63 11.17 19.32
N ARG A 433 -7.84 11.57 18.90
CA ARG A 433 -8.07 12.40 17.72
C ARG A 433 -7.35 13.73 17.84
N PHE A 434 -7.53 14.41 18.97
CA PHE A 434 -6.95 15.73 19.16
C PHE A 434 -5.43 15.70 19.15
N ALA A 435 -4.82 14.73 19.84
CA ALA A 435 -3.38 14.64 19.91
C ALA A 435 -2.77 14.25 18.56
N ALA A 436 -3.32 13.22 17.89
CA ALA A 436 -2.78 12.72 16.64
C ALA A 436 -3.03 13.68 15.45
N GLU A 437 -4.22 14.29 15.33
CA GLU A 437 -4.51 15.18 14.19
C GLU A 437 -3.66 16.46 14.23
N ASN A 438 -3.37 17.01 15.42
CA ASN A 438 -2.45 18.15 15.55
C ASN A 438 -0.97 17.75 15.34
N LEU A 439 -0.67 16.47 15.20
CA LEU A 439 0.65 15.93 14.84
C LEU A 439 0.73 15.52 13.35
N SER A 440 -0.18 16.03 12.50
CA SER A 440 -0.26 15.68 11.07
C SER A 440 -0.56 14.19 10.80
N CYS A 441 -1.40 13.59 11.64
CA CYS A 441 -1.98 12.27 11.43
C CYS A 441 -3.48 12.38 11.13
N LYS A 442 -4.08 11.31 10.64
CA LYS A 442 -5.53 11.15 10.53
C LYS A 442 -5.99 10.11 11.55
N VAL A 443 -7.17 10.30 12.13
CA VAL A 443 -7.77 9.30 13.04
C VAL A 443 -9.14 8.90 12.55
N ASP A 444 -9.26 7.63 12.22
CA ASP A 444 -10.52 6.99 11.89
C ASP A 444 -11.04 6.15 13.05
N TRP A 445 -12.36 6.04 13.12
CA TRP A 445 -13.04 5.21 14.10
C TRP A 445 -13.81 4.10 13.41
N ILE A 446 -13.52 2.87 13.80
CA ILE A 446 -14.20 1.68 13.30
C ILE A 446 -15.18 1.23 14.38
N ASN A 447 -16.46 1.49 14.14
CA ASN A 447 -17.50 1.34 15.14
C ASN A 447 -17.83 -0.11 15.46
N SER A 448 -17.77 -1.00 14.47
CA SER A 448 -18.04 -2.45 14.60
C SER A 448 -17.14 -3.13 15.64
N THR A 449 -15.89 -2.66 15.76
CA THR A 449 -14.85 -3.26 16.60
C THR A 449 -14.35 -2.34 17.71
N GLN A 450 -14.89 -1.12 17.77
CA GLN A 450 -14.51 -0.06 18.70
C GLN A 450 -13.01 0.23 18.66
N GLU A 451 -12.49 0.38 17.45
CA GLU A 451 -11.08 0.62 17.18
C GLU A 451 -10.84 2.03 16.65
N ALA A 452 -9.81 2.69 17.18
CA ALA A 452 -9.24 3.89 16.59
C ALA A 452 -8.06 3.48 15.70
N VAL A 453 -8.09 3.92 14.43
CA VAL A 453 -6.99 3.73 13.48
C VAL A 453 -6.34 5.09 13.25
N ILE A 454 -5.10 5.23 13.68
CA ILE A 454 -4.29 6.42 13.48
C ILE A 454 -3.45 6.17 12.24
N VAL A 455 -3.61 6.99 11.21
CA VAL A 455 -2.91 6.89 9.93
C VAL A 455 -1.97 8.06 9.78
N TYR A 456 -0.72 7.80 9.43
CA TYR A 456 0.28 8.83 9.20
C TYR A 456 1.16 8.45 8.03
N GLU A 457 1.66 9.44 7.29
CA GLU A 457 2.67 9.13 6.27
C GLU A 457 4.00 8.85 6.97
N GLU A 458 4.88 8.18 6.25
CA GLU A 458 6.28 8.01 6.65
C GLU A 458 7.00 9.34 6.97
#